data_AF-A0A9D9GQP2-F1
#
_entry.id   AF-A0A9D9GQP2-F1
#
_cell.length_a   1.000
_cell.length_b   1.000
_cell.length_c   1.000
_cell.angle_alpha   90.00
_cell.angle_beta   90.00
_cell.angle_gamma   90.00
#
_symmetry.space_group_name_H-M   'P 1'
#
loop_
_entity.id
_entity.type
_entity.pdbx_description
1 polymer ?
#
loop_
_entity_poly.entity_id
_entity_poly.type
_entity_poly.pdbx_seq_one_letter_code
_entity_poly.pdbx_strand_id
1 'polypeptide(L)'
;MYFKEINTRIGLEGLPQSATCQTALFTGYKLYNTMECHIPGLPNKRLISIIYRTNLLQRLENRGLEIDFINAYHENYFKRRFNNLSLTTHLVLNLSKSHFYFLEDIKSGNAIFADITNEHLRKEGYNIDLSAKAQCKMQNEN
;
A
#
# COMPACT_ATOMS: atom_id res chain seq x y z
N MET A 1 -15.00 -18.96 -9.23
CA MET A 1 -13.95 -17.92 -9.16
C MET A 1 -12.61 -18.60 -9.37
N TYR A 2 -11.94 -18.36 -10.51
CA TYR A 2 -10.63 -18.96 -10.80
C TYR A 2 -9.54 -18.02 -10.30
N PHE A 3 -8.82 -18.43 -9.26
CA PHE A 3 -7.59 -17.75 -8.85
C PHE A 3 -6.41 -18.45 -9.50
N LYS A 4 -5.62 -17.70 -10.27
CA LYS A 4 -4.32 -18.16 -10.78
C LYS A 4 -3.25 -17.61 -9.86
N GLU A 5 -2.40 -18.48 -9.34
CA GLU A 5 -1.24 -18.06 -8.55
C GLU A 5 -0.32 -17.17 -9.39
N ILE A 6 0.12 -16.07 -8.79
CA ILE A 6 1.07 -15.14 -9.40
C ILE A 6 2.46 -15.35 -8.78
N ASN A 7 3.48 -15.44 -9.62
CA ASN A 7 4.87 -15.53 -9.16
C ASN A 7 5.26 -14.19 -8.52
N THR A 8 5.37 -14.17 -7.19
CA THR A 8 5.69 -12.98 -6.39
C THR A 8 7.17 -12.62 -6.39
N ARG A 9 8.02 -13.49 -6.96
CA ARG A 9 9.47 -13.32 -6.97
C ARG A 9 9.99 -12.49 -8.13
N ILE A 10 9.14 -12.13 -9.12
CA ILE A 10 9.52 -11.30 -10.28
C ILE A 10 10.83 -11.73 -10.98
N GLY A 11 11.17 -13.02 -10.93
CA GLY A 11 12.41 -13.58 -11.48
C GLY A 11 13.66 -13.45 -10.61
N LEU A 12 13.52 -13.04 -9.35
CA LEU A 12 14.59 -12.96 -8.35
C LEU A 12 14.65 -14.22 -7.48
N GLU A 13 15.86 -14.66 -7.14
CA GLU A 13 16.06 -15.69 -6.12
C GLU A 13 15.91 -15.10 -4.71
N GLY A 14 15.45 -15.92 -3.75
CA GLY A 14 15.29 -15.52 -2.34
C GLY A 14 13.85 -15.21 -1.91
N LEU A 15 13.72 -14.53 -0.76
CA LEU A 15 12.42 -14.22 -0.13
C LEU A 15 11.63 -13.15 -0.92
N PRO A 16 10.29 -13.15 -0.84
CA PRO A 16 9.46 -12.10 -1.41
C PRO A 16 9.86 -10.72 -0.88
N GLN A 17 10.15 -9.79 -1.79
CA GLN A 17 10.58 -8.44 -1.44
C GLN A 17 9.44 -7.44 -1.68
N SER A 18 8.66 -7.13 -0.63
CA SER A 18 7.44 -6.31 -0.75
C SER A 18 7.71 -4.93 -1.38
N ALA A 19 8.73 -4.20 -0.92
CA ALA A 19 9.06 -2.88 -1.43
C ALA A 19 9.60 -2.92 -2.88
N THR A 20 10.40 -3.93 -3.21
CA THR A 20 10.92 -4.14 -4.58
C THR A 20 9.79 -4.48 -5.54
N CYS A 21 8.92 -5.44 -5.18
CA CYS A 21 7.79 -5.84 -6.00
C CYS A 21 6.80 -4.69 -6.20
N GLN A 22 6.50 -3.91 -5.16
CA GLN A 22 5.67 -2.73 -5.31
C GLN A 22 6.34 -1.66 -6.19
N THR A 23 7.65 -1.46 -6.09
CA THR A 23 8.35 -0.51 -6.97
C THR A 23 8.26 -0.96 -8.42
N ALA A 24 8.49 -2.25 -8.71
CA ALA A 24 8.30 -2.80 -10.04
C ALA A 24 6.85 -2.62 -10.54
N LEU A 25 5.87 -2.88 -9.69
CA LEU A 25 4.44 -2.73 -10.00
C LEU A 25 4.07 -1.29 -10.36
N PHE A 26 4.48 -0.32 -9.54
CA PHE A 26 4.10 1.08 -9.74
C PHE A 26 4.90 1.79 -10.82
N THR A 27 6.12 1.35 -11.12
CA THR A 27 6.98 2.03 -12.10
C THR A 27 7.03 1.30 -13.45
N GLY A 28 6.74 0.00 -13.48
CA GLY A 28 7.01 -0.87 -14.63
C GLY A 28 8.51 -1.15 -14.82
N TYR A 29 9.37 -0.68 -13.91
CA TYR A 29 10.81 -0.86 -14.02
C TYR A 29 11.22 -2.28 -13.63
N LYS A 30 12.08 -2.87 -14.46
CA LYS A 30 12.64 -4.20 -14.26
C LYS A 30 13.78 -4.13 -13.23
N LEU A 31 13.48 -4.47 -11.97
CA LEU A 31 14.42 -4.29 -10.85
C LEU A 31 15.41 -5.44 -10.63
N TYR A 32 15.31 -6.54 -11.39
CA TYR A 32 16.08 -7.77 -11.15
C TYR A 32 17.61 -7.57 -11.21
N ASN A 33 18.11 -6.71 -12.09
CA ASN A 33 19.55 -6.39 -12.20
C ASN A 33 20.01 -5.23 -11.31
N THR A 34 19.08 -4.60 -10.59
CA THR A 34 19.31 -3.31 -9.93
C THR A 34 19.59 -3.49 -8.43
N MET A 35 19.29 -4.66 -7.85
CA MET A 35 19.32 -4.88 -6.41
C MET A 35 19.95 -6.23 -6.09
N GLU A 36 21.19 -6.20 -5.60
CA GLU A 36 21.98 -7.41 -5.29
C GLU A 36 21.68 -8.00 -3.90
N CYS A 37 20.75 -7.45 -3.13
CA CYS A 37 20.48 -7.93 -1.76
C CYS A 37 19.01 -7.79 -1.36
N HIS A 38 18.58 -8.65 -0.43
CA HIS A 38 17.31 -8.57 0.28
C HIS A 38 17.09 -7.17 0.88
N ILE A 39 16.04 -6.48 0.42
CA ILE A 39 15.62 -5.21 1.02
C ILE A 39 14.59 -5.50 2.12
N PRO A 40 14.77 -4.97 3.35
CA PRO A 40 13.77 -5.05 4.42
C PRO A 40 12.39 -4.56 3.95
N GLY A 41 11.32 -4.87 4.69
CA GLY A 41 9.93 -4.55 4.29
C GLY A 41 9.61 -3.06 4.05
N LEU A 42 10.57 -2.15 4.25
CA LEU A 42 10.48 -0.73 3.94
C LEU A 42 11.47 -0.35 2.82
N PRO A 43 11.14 0.64 1.97
CA PRO A 43 11.98 1.01 0.86
C PRO A 43 13.29 1.67 1.31
N ASN A 44 14.40 1.34 0.65
CA ASN A 44 15.65 2.08 0.81
C ASN A 44 15.67 3.35 -0.07
N LYS A 45 16.69 4.19 0.10
CA LYS A 45 16.85 5.44 -0.67
C LYS A 45 16.82 5.23 -2.19
N ARG A 46 17.31 4.09 -2.69
CA ARG A 46 17.33 3.77 -4.13
C ARG A 46 15.92 3.52 -4.66
N LEU A 47 15.12 2.72 -3.96
CA LEU A 47 13.71 2.48 -4.30
C LEU A 47 12.89 3.76 -4.26
N ILE A 48 13.09 4.59 -3.23
CA ILE A 48 12.44 5.90 -3.10
C ILE A 48 12.81 6.77 -4.32
N SER A 49 14.10 6.87 -4.67
CA SER A 49 14.53 7.64 -5.84
C SER A 49 13.88 7.18 -7.15
N ILE A 50 13.70 5.88 -7.34
CA ILE A 50 13.05 5.33 -8.54
C ILE A 50 11.58 5.77 -8.60
N ILE A 51 10.84 5.65 -7.49
CA ILE A 51 9.42 6.05 -7.44
C ILE A 51 9.23 7.56 -7.66
N TYR A 52 10.10 8.38 -7.09
CA TYR A 52 10.00 9.84 -7.24
C TYR A 52 10.32 10.30 -8.67
N ARG A 53 11.12 9.52 -9.42
CA ARG A 53 11.39 9.81 -10.84
C ARG A 53 10.18 9.49 -11.72
N THR A 54 9.52 8.37 -11.46
CA THR A 54 8.33 7.97 -12.21
C THR A 54 7.55 6.91 -11.47
N ASN A 55 6.23 7.04 -11.44
CA ASN A 55 5.32 6.01 -10.96
C ASN A 55 3.95 6.15 -11.63
N LEU A 56 3.13 5.12 -11.49
CA LEU A 56 1.81 5.04 -12.12
C LEU A 56 0.93 6.22 -11.72
N LEU A 57 0.88 6.59 -10.44
CA LEU A 57 0.02 7.67 -9.96
C LEU A 57 0.42 9.01 -10.59
N GLN A 58 1.70 9.35 -10.58
CA GLN A 58 2.25 10.54 -11.23
C GLN A 58 1.97 10.54 -12.75
N ARG A 59 2.10 9.40 -13.43
CA ARG A 59 1.81 9.30 -14.87
C ARG A 59 0.32 9.50 -15.19
N LEU A 60 -0.58 9.14 -14.27
CA LEU A 60 -2.01 9.37 -14.42
C LEU A 60 -2.36 10.83 -14.12
N GLU A 61 -1.78 11.40 -13.08
CA GLU A 61 -1.89 12.83 -12.74
C GLU A 61 -1.40 13.73 -13.90
N ASN A 62 -0.26 13.41 -14.51
CA ASN A 62 0.26 14.13 -15.68
C ASN A 62 -0.64 14.03 -16.92
N ARG A 63 -1.60 13.10 -16.95
CA ARG A 63 -2.63 13.02 -18.00
C ARG A 63 -3.89 13.80 -17.64
N GLY A 64 -3.89 14.55 -16.54
CA GLY A 64 -5.03 15.33 -16.06
C GLY A 64 -6.10 14.47 -15.37
N LEU A 65 -5.78 13.25 -14.96
CA LEU A 65 -6.70 12.42 -14.20
C LEU A 65 -6.65 12.78 -12.72
N GLU A 66 -7.80 12.76 -12.07
CA GLU A 66 -7.89 12.82 -10.62
C GLU A 66 -7.46 11.49 -10.02
N ILE A 67 -6.56 11.55 -9.06
CA ILE A 67 -5.94 10.37 -8.44
C ILE A 67 -6.04 10.49 -6.94
N ASP A 68 -6.41 9.38 -6.33
CA ASP A 68 -6.50 9.29 -4.90
C ASP A 68 -6.00 7.93 -4.39
N PHE A 69 -5.46 7.94 -3.18
CA PHE A 69 -4.95 6.75 -2.50
C PHE A 69 -5.70 6.56 -1.18
N ILE A 70 -6.83 5.87 -1.28
CA ILE A 70 -7.86 5.74 -0.24
C ILE A 70 -7.47 4.84 0.95
N ASN A 71 -6.19 4.48 1.10
CA ASN A 71 -5.77 3.73 2.28
C ASN A 71 -5.80 4.65 3.51
N ALA A 72 -6.51 4.23 4.54
CA ALA A 72 -6.53 4.89 5.83
C ALA A 72 -5.30 4.53 6.67
N TYR A 73 -4.86 5.50 7.47
CA TYR A 73 -3.77 5.38 8.42
C TYR A 73 -4.26 5.59 9.85
N HIS A 74 -3.53 5.06 10.84
CA HIS A 74 -3.70 5.53 12.22
C HIS A 74 -3.27 6.98 12.35
N GLU A 75 -3.90 7.73 13.25
CA GLU A 75 -3.62 9.15 13.54
C GLU A 75 -2.16 9.37 13.97
N ASN A 76 -1.57 8.36 14.61
CA ASN A 76 -0.19 8.40 15.08
C ASN A 76 0.83 7.80 14.08
N TYR A 77 0.41 7.39 12.89
CA TYR A 77 1.27 6.70 11.92
C TYR A 77 2.54 7.51 11.60
N PHE A 78 2.39 8.77 11.19
CA PHE A 78 3.52 9.63 10.82
C PHE A 78 4.41 9.97 12.02
N LYS A 79 3.83 10.10 13.22
CA LYS A 79 4.60 10.29 14.46
C LYS A 79 5.46 9.07 14.78
N ARG A 80 4.92 7.85 14.58
CA ARG A 80 5.63 6.59 14.84
C ARG A 80 6.63 6.21 13.75
N ARG A 81 6.40 6.64 12.52
CA ARG A 81 7.13 6.19 11.33
C ARG A 81 8.01 7.26 10.71
N PHE A 82 8.15 8.45 11.31
CA PHE A 82 9.01 9.58 10.90
C PHE A 82 9.78 9.40 9.57
N ASN A 83 10.89 8.63 9.55
CA ASN A 83 11.72 8.38 8.35
C ASN A 83 11.58 6.97 7.73
N ASN A 84 10.76 6.11 8.33
CA ASN A 84 10.54 4.70 8.01
C ASN A 84 9.13 4.48 7.42
N LEU A 85 8.81 5.26 6.38
CA LEU A 85 7.53 5.21 5.67
C LEU A 85 7.48 4.03 4.69
N SER A 86 6.28 3.52 4.42
CA SER A 86 6.10 2.51 3.38
C SER A 86 6.31 3.12 1.99
N LEU A 87 6.57 2.25 1.00
CA LEU A 87 6.68 2.67 -0.39
C LEU A 87 5.38 3.32 -0.90
N THR A 88 4.22 2.82 -0.48
CA THR A 88 2.93 3.41 -0.83
C THR A 88 2.75 4.80 -0.25
N THR A 89 3.20 5.06 0.98
CA THR A 89 3.17 6.43 1.54
C THR A 89 4.05 7.37 0.71
N HIS A 90 5.20 6.91 0.23
CA HIS A 90 6.04 7.69 -0.70
C HIS A 90 5.35 7.97 -2.04
N LEU A 91 4.49 7.09 -2.55
CA LEU A 91 3.69 7.38 -3.75
C LEU A 91 2.74 8.55 -3.53
N VAL A 92 2.03 8.56 -2.40
CA VAL A 92 1.08 9.63 -2.06
C VAL A 92 1.80 10.96 -1.87
N LEU A 93 2.96 10.96 -1.18
CA LEU A 93 3.80 12.15 -1.02
C LEU A 93 4.34 12.71 -2.34
N ASN A 94 4.41 11.90 -3.40
CA ASN A 94 4.91 12.31 -4.70
C ASN A 94 3.81 12.84 -5.65
N LEU A 95 2.55 12.88 -5.22
CA LEU A 95 1.46 13.52 -5.96
C LEU A 95 1.51 15.04 -5.76
N SER A 96 1.05 15.79 -6.76
CA SER A 96 0.95 17.26 -6.67
C SER A 96 -0.05 17.70 -5.60
N LYS A 97 -1.09 16.90 -5.37
CA LYS A 97 -2.11 17.09 -4.33
C LYS A 97 -2.18 15.85 -3.45
N SER A 98 -1.21 15.70 -2.55
CA SER A 98 -1.21 14.59 -1.59
C SER A 98 -2.33 14.77 -0.56
N HIS A 99 -3.13 13.73 -0.37
CA HIS A 99 -4.12 13.65 0.71
C HIS A 99 -3.95 12.33 1.47
N PHE A 100 -4.18 12.36 2.78
CA PHE A 100 -4.08 11.17 3.63
C PHE A 100 -5.38 10.99 4.39
N TYR A 101 -5.89 9.77 4.33
CA TYR A 101 -7.07 9.36 5.06
C TYR A 101 -6.71 8.73 6.40
N PHE A 102 -7.60 8.88 7.38
CA PHE A 102 -7.46 8.35 8.72
C PHE A 102 -8.67 7.48 9.09
N LEU A 103 -8.69 6.97 10.32
CA LEU A 103 -9.70 6.01 10.73
C LEU A 103 -11.14 6.57 10.71
N GLU A 104 -11.30 7.88 10.85
CA GLU A 104 -12.61 8.53 10.75
C GLU A 104 -13.16 8.54 9.31
N ASP A 105 -12.27 8.59 8.32
CA ASP A 105 -12.64 8.53 6.90
C ASP A 105 -13.16 7.14 6.51
N ILE A 106 -12.75 6.09 7.23
CA ILE A 106 -13.32 4.75 7.08
C ILE A 106 -14.79 4.75 7.46
N LYS A 107 -15.15 5.37 8.60
CA LYS A 107 -16.53 5.44 9.08
C LYS A 107 -17.43 6.23 8.12
N SER A 108 -16.86 7.22 7.44
CA SER A 108 -17.55 8.04 6.44
C SER A 108 -17.63 7.38 5.06
N GLY A 109 -17.03 6.19 4.88
CA GLY A 109 -17.02 5.46 3.60
C GLY A 109 -16.04 6.01 2.56
N ASN A 110 -15.14 6.90 2.95
CA ASN A 110 -14.18 7.56 2.05
C ASN A 110 -12.83 6.82 1.97
N ALA A 111 -12.56 5.90 2.90
CA ALA A 111 -11.29 5.20 2.97
C ALA A 111 -11.43 3.74 3.39
N ILE A 112 -10.40 2.94 3.09
CA ILE A 112 -10.29 1.53 3.48
C ILE A 112 -9.01 1.29 4.27
N PHE A 113 -9.06 0.43 5.29
CA PHE A 113 -7.84 0.06 5.99
C PHE A 113 -7.01 -0.95 5.19
N ALA A 114 -5.72 -1.07 5.52
CA ALA A 114 -4.77 -1.90 4.76
C ALA A 114 -5.12 -3.40 4.78
N ASP A 115 -5.83 -3.88 5.79
CA ASP A 115 -6.33 -5.27 5.84
C ASP A 115 -7.63 -5.48 5.06
N ILE A 116 -8.23 -4.40 4.54
CA ILE A 116 -9.51 -4.32 3.80
C ILE A 116 -10.74 -4.73 4.65
N THR A 117 -10.56 -5.60 5.63
CA THR A 117 -11.64 -6.20 6.41
C THR A 117 -12.03 -5.41 7.66
N ASN A 118 -11.13 -4.54 8.15
CA ASN A 118 -11.20 -3.88 9.46
C ASN A 118 -11.10 -4.85 10.66
N GLU A 119 -10.73 -6.12 10.43
CA GLU A 119 -10.57 -7.09 11.52
C GLU A 119 -9.45 -6.70 12.48
N HIS A 120 -8.35 -6.15 11.95
CA HIS A 120 -7.22 -5.70 12.75
C HIS A 120 -7.62 -4.51 13.64
N LEU A 121 -8.32 -3.53 13.06
CA LEU A 121 -8.81 -2.35 13.79
C LEU A 121 -9.76 -2.75 14.93
N ARG A 122 -10.67 -3.70 14.70
CA ARG A 122 -11.55 -4.20 15.77
C ARG A 122 -10.78 -4.91 16.88
N LYS A 123 -9.78 -5.72 16.54
CA LYS A 123 -8.92 -6.38 17.54
C LYS A 123 -8.12 -5.38 18.37
N GLU A 124 -7.76 -4.24 17.81
CA GLU A 124 -7.11 -3.13 18.51
C GLU A 124 -8.09 -2.27 19.34
N GLY A 125 -9.40 -2.53 19.25
CA GLY A 125 -10.42 -1.85 20.05
C GLY A 125 -11.08 -0.63 19.38
N TYR A 126 -10.83 -0.40 18.09
CA TYR A 126 -11.53 0.68 17.36
C TYR A 126 -12.98 0.30 17.07
N ASN A 127 -13.88 1.26 17.28
CA ASN A 127 -15.30 1.12 16.93
C ASN A 127 -15.52 1.39 15.44
N ILE A 128 -15.14 0.42 14.60
CA ILE A 128 -15.26 0.44 13.14
C ILE A 128 -15.92 -0.86 12.68
N ASP A 129 -16.90 -0.74 11.80
CA ASP A 129 -17.60 -1.90 11.25
C ASP A 129 -16.69 -2.74 10.36
N LEU A 130 -16.90 -4.05 10.41
CA LEU A 130 -16.26 -4.97 9.47
C LEU A 130 -16.76 -4.68 8.06
N SER A 131 -15.89 -4.86 7.07
CA SER A 131 -16.32 -4.85 5.67
C SER A 131 -17.43 -5.90 5.43
N ALA A 132 -18.34 -5.63 4.49
CA ALA A 132 -19.44 -6.54 4.16
C ALA A 132 -18.99 -7.99 3.87
N LYS A 133 -17.82 -8.15 3.24
CA LYS A 133 -17.23 -9.46 2.95
C LYS A 133 -16.76 -10.19 4.21
N ALA A 134 -16.18 -9.46 5.18
CA ALA A 134 -15.75 -10.04 6.45
C ALA A 134 -16.94 -10.42 7.34
N GLN A 135 -18.02 -9.63 7.31
CA GLN A 135 -19.28 -9.95 8.00
C GLN A 135 -19.87 -11.28 7.50
N CYS A 136 -19.92 -11.49 6.18
CA CYS A 136 -20.42 -12.73 5.57
C CYS A 136 -19.59 -13.96 5.99
N LYS A 137 -18.27 -13.81 6.16
CA LYS A 137 -17.40 -14.90 6.63
C LYS A 137 -17.71 -15.29 8.08
N MET A 138 -17.85 -14.31 8.97
CA MET A 138 -18.16 -14.57 10.39
C MET A 138 -19.53 -15.22 10.61
N GLN A 139 -20.51 -14.93 9.75
CA GLN A 139 -21.84 -15.58 9.81
C GLN A 139 -21.81 -17.06 9.40
N ASN A 140 -20.79 -17.48 8.63
CA ASN A 140 -20.64 -18.87 8.17
C ASN A 140 -19.67 -19.70 9.03
N GLU A 141 -19.03 -19.08 10.04
CA GLU A 141 -18.11 -19.74 10.98
C GLU A 141 -18.73 -19.99 12.36
N ASN A 142 -20.00 -19.63 12.56
CA ASN A 142 -20.82 -19.93 13.74
C ASN A 142 -21.89 -20.99 13.40
#